data_AF-A0A7C7Q7H0-F1
#
_entry.id   AF-A0A7C7Q7H0-F1
#
_cell.length_a   1.000
_cell.length_b   1.000
_cell.length_c   1.000
_cell.angle_alpha   90.00
_cell.angle_beta   90.00
_cell.angle_gamma   90.00
#
_symmetry.space_group_name_H-M   'P 1'
#
loop_
_entity.id
_entity.type
_entity.pdbx_description
1 polymer ?
#
loop_
_entity_poly.entity_id
_entity_poly.type
_entity_poly.pdbx_seq_one_letter_code
_entity_poly.pdbx_strand_id
1 'polypeptide(L)'
;MKIVSGSLSQLLRSAASRIAQYALLYSSLILLPFIHGCSTPVATVNGKHISAKEFRYVLEHTHGADTLRWLITRELLYEENDKLKLVSDADVDSAFERFKQQHGGEAQFKLWLKRSNRTEEDVREDIKYDLIMFRLRASKVNPKDLKDFYERNK
;
A
#
# COMPACT_ATOMS: atom_id res chain seq x y z
N MET A 1 10.40 26.90 72.42
CA MET A 1 11.40 25.99 71.79
C MET A 1 10.88 25.63 70.39
N LYS A 2 11.31 26.35 69.34
CA LYS A 2 10.66 26.35 67.99
C LYS A 2 11.69 26.24 66.84
N ILE A 3 12.82 25.57 67.07
CA ILE A 3 14.00 25.67 66.19
C ILE A 3 14.28 24.39 65.37
N VAL A 4 13.66 23.25 65.70
CA VAL A 4 14.02 21.96 65.06
C VAL A 4 13.18 21.64 63.80
N SER A 5 11.99 22.23 63.63
CA SER A 5 11.10 21.90 62.49
C SER A 5 11.48 22.55 61.15
N GLY A 6 12.29 23.61 61.17
CA GLY A 6 12.68 24.35 59.96
C GLY A 6 13.66 23.58 59.07
N SER A 7 14.69 22.98 59.66
CA SER A 7 15.78 22.28 58.96
C SER A 7 15.29 21.05 58.18
N LEU A 8 14.43 20.23 58.80
CA LEU A 8 13.90 19.02 58.15
C LEU A 8 12.99 19.36 56.95
N SER A 9 12.18 20.42 57.07
CA SER A 9 11.31 20.86 55.98
C SER A 9 12.07 21.43 54.77
N GLN A 10 13.21 22.09 55.02
CA GLN A 10 14.09 22.61 53.97
C GLN A 10 14.85 21.49 53.26
N LEU A 11 15.32 20.49 54.01
CA LEU A 11 15.96 19.31 53.45
C LEU A 11 15.01 18.51 52.56
N LEU A 12 13.77 18.29 53.01
CA LEU A 12 12.74 17.58 52.23
C LEU A 12 12.38 18.32 50.93
N ARG A 13 12.29 19.66 50.97
CA ARG A 13 12.05 20.48 49.75
C ARG A 13 13.22 20.41 48.77
N SER A 14 14.46 20.47 49.26
CA SER A 14 15.66 20.36 48.42
C SER A 14 15.83 18.96 47.82
N ALA A 15 15.49 17.91 48.57
CA ALA A 15 15.50 16.53 48.09
C ALA A 15 14.42 16.30 47.02
N ALA A 16 13.20 16.80 47.23
CA ALA A 16 12.11 16.72 46.24
C ALA A 16 12.47 17.47 44.94
N SER A 17 13.12 18.64 45.04
CA SER A 17 13.58 19.39 43.87
C SER A 17 14.68 18.65 43.09
N ARG A 18 15.59 17.96 43.78
CA ARG A 18 16.64 17.15 43.14
C ARG A 18 16.05 15.90 42.49
N ILE A 19 15.10 15.22 43.15
CA ILE A 19 14.39 14.08 42.59
C ILE A 19 13.60 14.50 41.34
N ALA A 20 12.93 15.65 41.37
CA ALA A 20 12.23 16.20 40.20
C ALA A 20 13.20 16.53 39.06
N GLN A 21 14.37 17.12 39.35
CA GLN A 21 15.42 17.36 38.35
C GLN A 21 15.96 16.06 37.75
N TYR A 22 16.22 15.04 38.57
CA TYR A 22 16.69 13.74 38.08
C TYR A 22 15.62 13.02 37.27
N ALA A 23 14.34 13.11 37.66
CA ALA A 23 13.23 12.55 36.90
C ALA A 23 13.06 13.23 35.53
N LEU A 24 13.23 14.56 35.46
CA LEU A 24 13.22 15.30 34.21
C LEU A 24 14.40 14.90 33.31
N LEU A 25 15.61 14.80 33.85
CA LEU A 25 16.79 14.35 33.10
C LEU A 25 16.64 12.91 32.60
N TYR A 26 16.14 11.99 33.44
CA TYR A 26 15.88 10.60 33.04
C TYR A 26 14.79 10.50 31.99
N SER A 27 13.70 11.27 32.11
CA SER A 27 12.64 11.30 31.11
C SER A 27 13.15 11.79 29.74
N SER A 28 14.03 12.79 29.72
CA SER A 28 14.67 13.27 28.50
C SER A 28 15.60 12.21 27.87
N LEU A 29 16.35 11.47 28.68
CA LEU A 29 17.25 10.41 28.21
C LEU A 29 16.50 9.20 27.62
N ILE A 30 15.30 8.91 28.13
CA ILE A 30 14.43 7.84 27.63
C ILE A 30 13.66 8.27 26.36
N LEU A 31 13.34 9.57 26.22
CA LEU A 31 12.65 10.12 25.04
C LEU A 31 13.59 10.39 23.85
N LEU A 32 14.87 10.69 24.09
CA LEU A 32 15.87 10.94 23.03
C LEU A 32 16.04 9.81 21.98
N PRO A 33 16.05 8.51 22.34
CA PRO A 33 16.15 7.43 21.35
C PRO A 33 14.87 7.23 20.51
N PHE A 34 13.72 7.77 20.93
CA PHE A 34 12.48 7.72 20.13
C PHE A 34 12.47 8.73 18.95
N ILE A 35 13.40 9.69 18.94
CA ILE A 35 13.45 10.77 17.93
C ILE A 35 14.30 10.35 16.72
N HIS A 36 15.23 9.41 16.89
CA HIS A 36 16.08 8.90 15.81
C HIS A 36 15.48 7.63 15.25
N GLY A 37 14.50 7.78 14.35
CA GLY A 37 13.89 6.68 13.61
C GLY A 37 14.97 5.84 12.92
N CYS A 38 15.29 4.70 13.51
CA CYS A 38 16.26 3.75 12.99
C CYS A 38 15.64 3.06 11.77
N SER A 39 15.77 3.66 10.59
CA SER A 39 15.31 3.04 9.35
C SER A 39 16.30 1.96 8.94
N THR A 40 15.85 0.72 8.89
CA THR A 40 16.66 -0.43 8.47
C THR A 40 17.21 -0.22 7.05
N PRO A 41 18.48 -0.60 6.80
CA PRO A 41 19.04 -0.56 5.45
C PRO A 41 18.39 -1.64 4.58
N VAL A 42 17.98 -1.28 3.37
CA VAL A 42 17.44 -2.21 2.37
C VAL A 42 18.50 -2.66 1.36
N ALA A 43 19.58 -1.89 1.23
CA ALA A 43 20.74 -2.22 0.40
C ALA A 43 22.00 -1.48 0.87
N THR A 44 23.17 -1.97 0.45
CA THR A 44 24.46 -1.30 0.68
C THR A 44 25.28 -1.30 -0.61
N VAL A 45 25.81 -0.14 -0.99
CA VAL A 45 26.66 0.04 -2.18
C VAL A 45 27.94 0.76 -1.78
N ASN A 46 29.09 0.10 -1.94
CA ASN A 46 30.41 0.64 -1.56
C ASN A 46 30.45 1.22 -0.14
N GLY A 47 29.79 0.55 0.81
CA GLY A 47 29.71 1.00 2.21
C GLY A 47 28.67 2.09 2.50
N LYS A 48 28.01 2.65 1.47
CA LYS A 48 26.86 3.55 1.66
C LYS A 48 25.57 2.73 1.79
N HIS A 49 24.85 2.93 2.89
CA HIS A 49 23.54 2.32 3.11
C HIS A 49 22.43 3.10 2.39
N ILE A 50 21.51 2.37 1.75
CA ILE A 50 20.22 2.89 1.29
C ILE A 50 19.19 2.50 2.34
N SER A 51 18.56 3.50 2.95
CA SER A 51 17.57 3.25 4.00
C SER A 51 16.20 2.87 3.43
N ALA A 52 15.42 2.07 4.16
CA ALA A 52 14.03 1.79 3.80
C ALA A 52 13.19 3.07 3.65
N LYS A 53 13.50 4.11 4.44
CA LYS A 53 12.83 5.41 4.38
C LYS A 53 13.13 6.14 3.07
N GLU A 54 14.40 6.22 2.67
CA GLU A 54 14.83 6.82 1.40
C GLU A 54 14.22 6.08 0.21
N PHE A 55 14.29 4.75 0.21
CA PHE A 55 13.70 3.93 -0.84
C PHE A 55 12.19 4.17 -0.98
N ARG A 56 11.44 4.12 0.13
CA ARG A 56 10.00 4.39 0.12
C ARG A 56 9.67 5.81 -0.33
N TYR A 57 10.41 6.81 0.15
CA TYR A 57 10.22 8.20 -0.26
C TYR A 57 10.34 8.36 -1.77
N VAL A 58 11.36 7.76 -2.38
CA VAL A 58 11.55 7.82 -3.83
C VAL A 58 10.41 7.12 -4.57
N LEU A 59 9.96 5.94 -4.11
CA LEU A 59 8.82 5.24 -4.71
C LEU A 59 7.52 6.05 -4.64
N GLU A 60 7.19 6.58 -3.45
CA GLU A 60 5.99 7.39 -3.23
C GLU A 60 6.04 8.68 -4.05
N HIS A 61 7.20 9.33 -4.12
CA HIS A 61 7.38 10.56 -4.90
C HIS A 61 7.30 10.31 -6.42
N THR A 62 7.84 9.19 -6.90
CA THR A 62 7.91 8.90 -8.34
C THR A 62 6.61 8.28 -8.87
N HIS A 63 5.97 7.40 -8.09
CA HIS A 63 4.84 6.59 -8.54
C HIS A 63 3.59 6.73 -7.68
N GLY A 64 3.67 7.40 -6.52
CA GLY A 64 2.57 7.40 -5.53
C GLY A 64 1.27 7.98 -6.06
N ALA A 65 1.33 9.07 -6.85
CA ALA A 65 0.14 9.67 -7.44
C ALA A 65 -0.56 8.74 -8.45
N ASP A 66 0.21 8.06 -9.31
CA ASP A 66 -0.32 7.10 -10.27
C ASP A 66 -0.91 5.88 -9.58
N THR A 67 -0.17 5.32 -8.62
CA THR A 67 -0.59 4.19 -7.81
C THR A 67 -1.88 4.51 -7.06
N LEU A 68 -1.99 5.69 -6.43
CA LEU A 68 -3.20 6.10 -5.71
C LEU A 68 -4.40 6.22 -6.65
N ARG A 69 -4.23 6.83 -7.84
CA ARG A 69 -5.30 6.95 -8.83
C ARG A 69 -5.77 5.58 -9.34
N TRP A 70 -4.83 4.67 -9.58
CA TRP A 70 -5.15 3.31 -9.98
C TRP A 70 -5.93 2.57 -8.89
N LEU A 71 -5.49 2.66 -7.63
CA LEU A 71 -6.20 2.06 -6.50
C LEU A 71 -7.63 2.59 -6.38
N ILE A 72 -7.82 3.92 -6.46
CA ILE A 72 -9.16 4.53 -6.40
C ILE A 72 -10.04 3.99 -7.53
N THR A 73 -9.52 3.94 -8.75
CA THR A 73 -10.27 3.46 -9.92
C THR A 73 -10.64 1.98 -9.76
N ARG A 74 -9.71 1.16 -9.27
CA ARG A 74 -9.94 -0.27 -9.01
C ARG A 74 -11.05 -0.48 -7.99
N GLU A 75 -11.02 0.22 -6.86
CA GLU A 75 -12.07 0.08 -5.83
C GLU A 75 -13.44 0.51 -6.36
N LEU A 76 -13.52 1.62 -7.12
CA LEU A 76 -14.77 2.06 -7.75
C LEU A 76 -15.34 1.01 -8.72
N LEU A 77 -14.47 0.32 -9.46
CA LEU A 77 -14.90 -0.73 -10.39
C LEU A 77 -15.39 -1.98 -9.67
N TYR A 78 -14.73 -2.36 -8.57
CA TYR A 78 -15.15 -3.49 -7.76
C TYR A 78 -16.50 -3.20 -7.08
N GLU A 79 -16.69 -1.99 -6.56
CA GLU A 79 -17.98 -1.55 -6.02
C GLU A 79 -19.09 -1.63 -7.08
N GLU A 80 -18.82 -1.17 -8.30
CA GLU A 80 -19.80 -1.21 -9.39
C GLU A 80 -20.09 -2.64 -9.86
N ASN A 81 -19.07 -3.50 -9.90
CA ASN A 81 -19.26 -4.93 -10.17
C ASN A 81 -20.15 -5.58 -9.11
N ASP A 82 -19.99 -5.24 -7.84
CA ASP A 82 -20.80 -5.79 -6.76
C ASP A 82 -22.26 -5.34 -6.83
N LYS A 83 -22.51 -4.11 -7.28
CA LYS A 83 -23.87 -3.58 -7.49
C LYS A 83 -24.55 -4.22 -8.69
N LEU A 84 -23.85 -4.29 -9.82
CA LEU A 84 -24.42 -4.69 -11.10
C LEU A 84 -24.24 -6.19 -11.41
N LYS A 85 -23.45 -6.90 -10.59
CA LYS A 85 -23.09 -8.32 -10.77
C LYS A 85 -22.54 -8.61 -12.17
N LEU A 86 -21.61 -7.76 -12.63
CA LEU A 86 -21.11 -7.83 -14.01
C LEU A 86 -20.24 -9.06 -14.24
N VAL A 87 -19.37 -9.43 -13.31
CA VAL A 87 -18.36 -10.51 -13.42
C VAL A 87 -18.41 -11.37 -12.15
N SER A 88 -18.47 -12.68 -12.36
CA SER A 88 -18.37 -13.69 -11.31
C SER A 88 -16.97 -14.32 -11.27
N ASP A 89 -16.64 -15.02 -10.17
CA ASP A 89 -15.36 -15.74 -10.09
C ASP A 89 -15.24 -16.83 -11.16
N ALA A 90 -16.35 -17.48 -11.53
CA ALA A 90 -16.38 -18.46 -12.61
C ALA A 90 -16.04 -17.84 -13.98
N ASP A 91 -16.41 -16.57 -14.22
CA ASP A 91 -16.00 -15.84 -15.42
C ASP A 91 -14.48 -15.63 -15.45
N VAL A 92 -13.89 -15.30 -14.30
CA VAL A 92 -12.44 -15.10 -14.13
C VAL A 92 -11.71 -16.41 -14.33
N ASP A 93 -12.18 -17.52 -13.74
CA ASP A 93 -11.60 -18.86 -13.94
C ASP A 93 -11.60 -19.25 -15.41
N SER A 94 -12.74 -19.07 -16.09
CA SER A 94 -12.87 -19.37 -17.51
C SER A 94 -11.93 -18.52 -18.37
N ALA A 95 -11.79 -17.23 -18.06
CA ALA A 95 -10.87 -16.34 -18.75
C ALA A 95 -9.40 -16.65 -18.46
N PHE A 96 -9.08 -17.03 -17.23
CA PHE A 96 -7.74 -17.44 -16.82
C PHE A 96 -7.28 -18.70 -17.54
N GLU A 97 -8.15 -19.71 -17.66
CA GLU A 97 -7.82 -20.91 -18.44
C GLU A 97 -7.58 -20.57 -19.92
N ARG A 98 -8.39 -19.70 -20.52
CA ARG A 98 -8.13 -19.19 -21.89
C ARG A 98 -6.81 -18.45 -21.98
N PHE A 99 -6.49 -17.61 -20.99
CA PHE A 99 -5.24 -16.87 -20.93
C PHE A 99 -4.03 -17.81 -20.94
N LYS A 100 -4.06 -18.87 -20.13
CA LYS A 100 -3.00 -19.90 -20.10
C LYS A 100 -2.84 -20.59 -21.45
N GLN A 101 -3.96 -20.97 -22.09
CA GLN A 101 -3.90 -21.61 -23.42
C GLN A 101 -3.30 -20.69 -24.47
N GLN A 102 -3.66 -19.40 -24.47
CA GLN A 102 -3.07 -18.40 -25.38
C GLN A 102 -1.58 -18.17 -25.13
N HIS A 103 -1.10 -18.39 -23.90
CA HIS A 103 0.31 -18.28 -23.52
C HIS A 103 1.12 -19.58 -23.73
N GLY A 104 0.60 -20.54 -24.51
CA GLY A 104 1.30 -21.79 -24.83
C GLY A 104 1.07 -22.90 -23.80
N GLY A 105 0.01 -22.80 -23.00
CA GLY A 105 -0.39 -23.79 -22.01
C GLY A 105 0.33 -23.68 -20.67
N GLU A 106 -0.02 -24.60 -19.76
CA GLU A 106 0.38 -24.58 -18.34
C GLU A 106 1.90 -24.45 -18.12
N ALA A 107 2.71 -25.20 -18.89
CA ALA A 107 4.16 -25.21 -18.72
C ALA A 107 4.80 -23.87 -19.11
N GLN A 108 4.38 -23.29 -20.24
CA GLN A 108 4.89 -21.99 -20.70
C GLN A 108 4.40 -20.85 -19.81
N PHE A 109 3.16 -20.93 -19.34
CA PHE A 109 2.62 -19.97 -18.39
C PHE A 109 3.40 -19.93 -17.07
N LYS A 110 3.75 -21.08 -16.48
CA LYS A 110 4.57 -21.13 -15.26
C LYS A 110 5.98 -20.54 -15.45
N LEU A 111 6.59 -20.79 -16.61
CA LEU A 111 7.88 -20.17 -16.95
C LEU A 111 7.75 -18.65 -17.09
N TRP A 112 6.65 -18.18 -17.70
CA TRP A 112 6.36 -16.76 -17.83
C TRP A 112 6.18 -16.09 -16.47
N LEU A 113 5.39 -16.67 -15.56
CA LEU A 113 5.19 -16.17 -14.19
C LEU A 113 6.51 -15.99 -13.44
N LYS A 114 7.39 -17.00 -13.50
CA LYS A 114 8.70 -16.94 -12.84
C LYS A 114 9.58 -15.83 -13.42
N ARG A 115 9.55 -15.62 -14.74
CA ARG A 115 10.32 -14.57 -15.41
C ARG A 115 9.76 -13.17 -15.15
N SER A 116 8.44 -13.03 -15.06
CA SER A 116 7.78 -11.76 -14.78
C SER A 116 7.71 -11.43 -13.29
N ASN A 117 8.14 -12.35 -12.41
CA ASN A 117 8.03 -12.24 -10.96
C ASN A 117 6.58 -11.98 -10.52
N ARG A 118 5.64 -12.74 -11.12
CA ARG A 118 4.19 -12.67 -10.89
C ARG A 118 3.68 -13.99 -10.33
N THR A 119 2.58 -13.91 -9.60
CA THR A 119 1.79 -15.07 -9.13
C THR A 119 0.58 -15.31 -10.03
N GLU A 120 -0.09 -16.46 -9.86
CA GLU A 120 -1.35 -16.71 -10.58
C GLU A 120 -2.44 -15.74 -10.12
N GLU A 121 -2.47 -15.41 -8.84
CA GLU A 121 -3.38 -14.46 -8.23
C GLU A 121 -3.24 -13.06 -8.85
N ASP A 122 -2.00 -12.58 -9.07
CA ASP A 122 -1.77 -11.29 -9.75
C ASP A 122 -2.44 -11.26 -11.14
N VAL A 123 -2.32 -12.35 -11.90
CA VAL A 123 -2.90 -12.46 -13.24
C VAL A 123 -4.42 -12.56 -13.18
N ARG A 124 -4.96 -13.29 -12.20
CA ARG A 124 -6.40 -13.41 -11.99
C ARG A 124 -7.03 -12.08 -11.64
N GLU A 125 -6.36 -11.28 -10.81
CA GLU A 125 -6.80 -9.91 -10.49
C GLU A 125 -6.77 -8.99 -11.72
N ASP A 126 -5.73 -9.06 -12.55
CA ASP A 126 -5.66 -8.31 -13.81
C ASP A 126 -6.83 -8.69 -14.75
N ILE A 127 -7.10 -9.99 -14.90
CA ILE A 127 -8.21 -10.50 -15.72
C ILE A 127 -9.57 -10.04 -15.17
N LYS A 128 -9.76 -10.10 -13.84
CA LYS A 128 -10.99 -9.64 -13.20
C LYS A 128 -11.22 -8.16 -13.46
N TYR A 129 -10.21 -7.34 -13.28
CA TYR A 129 -10.25 -5.91 -13.56
C TYR A 129 -10.65 -5.63 -15.02
N ASP A 130 -10.00 -6.29 -15.98
CA ASP A 130 -10.26 -6.10 -17.41
C ASP A 130 -11.67 -6.55 -17.81
N LEU A 131 -12.15 -7.67 -17.27
CA LEU A 131 -13.51 -8.17 -17.50
C LEU A 131 -14.57 -7.19 -16.97
N ILE A 132 -14.39 -6.67 -15.75
CA ILE A 132 -15.32 -5.71 -15.14
C ILE A 132 -15.36 -4.46 -16.00
N MET A 133 -14.19 -3.92 -16.35
CA MET A 133 -14.07 -2.75 -17.21
C MET A 133 -14.74 -2.94 -18.57
N PHE A 134 -14.54 -4.09 -19.20
CA PHE A 134 -15.15 -4.42 -20.48
C PHE A 134 -16.69 -4.49 -20.38
N ARG A 135 -17.22 -5.23 -19.41
CA ARG A 135 -18.67 -5.40 -19.23
C ARG A 135 -19.35 -4.10 -18.80
N LEU A 136 -18.70 -3.28 -17.98
CA LEU A 136 -19.21 -1.96 -17.58
C LEU A 136 -19.26 -0.97 -18.74
N ARG A 137 -18.27 -0.99 -19.64
CA ARG A 137 -18.34 -0.17 -20.86
C ARG A 137 -19.46 -0.66 -21.78
N ALA A 138 -19.54 -1.97 -21.99
CA ALA A 138 -20.55 -2.58 -22.85
C ALA A 138 -21.99 -2.28 -22.38
N SER A 139 -22.25 -2.24 -21.06
CA SER A 139 -23.57 -1.93 -20.51
C SER A 139 -24.03 -0.49 -20.76
N LYS A 140 -23.10 0.43 -21.08
CA LYS A 140 -23.38 1.84 -21.35
C LYS A 140 -23.51 2.16 -22.84
N VAL A 141 -23.26 1.20 -23.75
CA VAL A 141 -23.37 1.42 -25.19
C VAL A 141 -24.83 1.30 -25.64
N ASN A 142 -25.35 2.34 -26.29
CA ASN A 142 -26.67 2.29 -26.93
C ASN A 142 -26.58 1.55 -28.28
N PRO A 143 -27.42 0.52 -28.52
CA PRO A 143 -27.46 -0.20 -29.79
C PRO A 143 -27.69 0.69 -31.02
N LYS A 144 -28.46 1.78 -30.88
CA LYS A 144 -28.70 2.73 -31.96
C LYS A 144 -27.41 3.45 -32.37
N ASP A 145 -26.66 3.94 -31.39
CA ASP A 145 -25.41 4.67 -31.64
C ASP A 145 -24.36 3.76 -32.28
N LEU A 146 -24.35 2.48 -31.89
CA LEU A 146 -23.49 1.46 -32.51
C LEU A 146 -23.83 1.25 -34.00
N LYS A 147 -25.13 1.11 -34.31
CA LYS A 147 -25.59 0.96 -35.70
C LYS A 147 -25.27 2.21 -36.53
N ASP A 148 -25.56 3.40 -36.00
CA ASP A 148 -25.28 4.66 -36.68
C ASP A 148 -23.78 4.86 -36.93
N PHE A 149 -22.92 4.44 -36.00
CA PHE A 149 -21.47 4.44 -36.20
C PHE A 149 -21.05 3.49 -37.32
N TYR A 150 -21.55 2.25 -37.33
CA TYR A 150 -21.22 1.26 -38.36
C TYR A 150 -21.62 1.73 -39.77
N GLU A 151 -22.85 2.23 -39.93
CA GLU A 151 -23.34 2.68 -41.25
C GLU A 151 -22.60 3.92 -41.77
N ARG A 152 -22.09 4.80 -40.89
CA ARG A 152 -21.29 5.97 -41.28
C ARG A 152 -19.84 5.64 -41.69
N ASN A 153 -19.34 4.44 -41.37
CA ASN A 153 -17.96 4.04 -41.61
C ASN A 153 -17.84 2.76 -42.46
N LYS A 154 -18.89 2.42 -43.20
CA LYS A 154 -18.82 1.47 -44.32
C LYS A 154 -18.09 2.09 -45.50
#